data_AF-X5RYF3-F1
#
_entry.id   AF-X5RYF3-F1
#
_cell.length_a   1.000
_cell.length_b   1.000
_cell.length_c   1.000
_cell.angle_alpha   90.00
_cell.angle_beta   90.00
_cell.angle_gamma   90.00
#
_symmetry.space_group_name_H-M   'P 1'
#
loop_
_entity.id
_entity.type
_entity.pdbx_description
1 polymer ?
#
loop_
_entity_poly.entity_id
_entity_poly.type
_entity_poly.pdbx_seq_one_letter_code
_entity_poly.pdbx_strand_id
1 'polypeptide(L)'
;MLDIDRDTATRIIDAIAVAIDRKPSSAKSFNQFPYENLADYGNWGQDNNDSKNDTPRTGALFISYLMFSGGRIPLRGIEMHGTFFRPDVWVAGALVKKGYLTVDEHAGEFLVTPSGWAFVAETLERLGK
;
A
#
# COMPACT_ATOMS: atom_id res chain seq x y z
N MET A 1 -2.99 0.34 16.59
CA MET A 1 -4.34 -0.04 16.13
C MET A 1 -5.10 1.21 15.73
N LEU A 2 -5.62 1.26 14.51
CA LEU A 2 -6.55 2.32 14.10
C LEU A 2 -7.98 1.97 14.56
N ASP A 3 -8.69 2.99 15.07
CA ASP A 3 -10.11 2.93 15.40
C ASP A 3 -10.94 3.15 14.13
N ILE A 4 -10.93 2.15 13.26
CA ILE A 4 -11.67 2.14 12.00
C ILE A 4 -12.06 0.70 11.66
N ASP A 5 -13.33 0.50 11.31
CA ASP A 5 -13.81 -0.79 10.84
C ASP A 5 -13.42 -1.04 9.37
N ARG A 6 -13.47 -2.31 8.96
CA ARG A 6 -13.13 -2.76 7.61
C ARG A 6 -13.98 -2.10 6.52
N ASP A 7 -15.26 -1.88 6.76
CA ASP A 7 -16.19 -1.38 5.74
C ASP A 7 -15.92 0.11 5.49
N THR A 8 -15.70 0.89 6.55
CA THR A 8 -15.28 2.28 6.48
C THR A 8 -13.92 2.40 5.79
N ALA A 9 -12.93 1.58 6.16
CA ALA A 9 -11.63 1.55 5.48
C ALA A 9 -11.77 1.20 3.99
N THR A 10 -12.61 0.22 3.65
CA THR A 10 -12.91 -0.18 2.27
C THR A 10 -13.48 0.99 1.47
N ARG A 11 -14.48 1.70 2.02
CA ARG A 11 -15.10 2.86 1.36
C ARG A 11 -14.09 3.97 1.08
N ILE A 12 -13.17 4.23 2.01
CA ILE A 12 -12.10 5.23 1.82
C ILE A 12 -11.16 4.81 0.70
N ILE A 13 -10.67 3.56 0.72
CA ILE A 13 -9.76 3.03 -0.32
C ILE A 13 -10.43 3.09 -1.70
N ASP A 14 -11.70 2.70 -1.78
CA ASP A 14 -12.44 2.72 -3.04
C ASP A 14 -12.72 4.14 -3.52
N ALA A 15 -13.00 5.09 -2.64
CA ALA A 15 -13.14 6.50 -3.01
C ALA A 15 -11.83 7.05 -3.61
N ILE A 16 -10.69 6.73 -3.00
CA ILE A 16 -9.36 7.12 -3.53
C ILE A 16 -9.12 6.47 -4.90
N ALA A 17 -9.39 5.17 -5.04
CA ALA A 17 -9.21 4.46 -6.30
C ALA A 17 -10.12 4.98 -7.42
N VAL A 18 -11.38 5.30 -7.10
CA VAL A 18 -12.35 5.88 -8.04
C VAL A 18 -11.93 7.28 -8.45
N ALA A 19 -11.42 8.10 -7.53
CA ALA A 19 -10.90 9.43 -7.88
C ALA A 19 -9.74 9.33 -8.88
N ILE A 20 -8.86 8.33 -8.73
CA ILE A 20 -7.66 8.16 -9.55
C ILE A 20 -7.94 7.45 -10.89
N ASP A 21 -8.77 6.40 -10.91
CA ASP A 21 -8.94 5.49 -12.08
C ASP A 21 -10.41 5.20 -12.42
N ARG A 22 -11.37 5.89 -11.79
CA ARG A 22 -12.82 5.67 -11.96
C ARG A 22 -13.31 4.26 -11.63
N LYS A 23 -12.49 3.45 -10.94
CA LYS A 23 -12.78 2.07 -10.58
C LYS A 23 -12.39 1.79 -9.12
N PRO A 24 -13.13 0.93 -8.40
CA PRO A 24 -12.75 0.51 -7.06
C PRO A 24 -11.46 -0.32 -7.08
N SER A 25 -10.79 -0.39 -5.94
CA SER A 25 -9.55 -1.16 -5.81
C SER A 25 -9.86 -2.65 -5.68
N SER A 26 -9.39 -3.48 -6.61
CA SER A 26 -9.53 -4.95 -6.53
C SER A 26 -8.39 -5.63 -5.78
N ALA A 27 -7.30 -4.92 -5.48
CA ALA A 27 -6.10 -5.47 -4.85
C ALA A 27 -5.99 -5.11 -3.36
N LYS A 28 -6.99 -4.44 -2.78
CA LYS A 28 -7.03 -4.22 -1.33
C LYS A 28 -7.22 -5.56 -0.59
N SER A 29 -6.35 -5.83 0.38
CA SER A 29 -6.32 -7.11 1.10
C SER A 29 -6.61 -6.89 2.58
N PHE A 30 -7.77 -7.38 3.03
CA PHE A 30 -8.14 -7.42 4.44
C PHE A 30 -8.08 -8.87 4.91
N ASN A 31 -7.32 -9.12 5.97
CA ASN A 31 -7.16 -10.44 6.56
C ASN A 31 -7.30 -10.39 8.08
N GLN A 32 -7.85 -11.45 8.66
CA GLN A 32 -8.01 -11.55 10.12
C GLN A 32 -6.67 -11.53 10.88
N PHE A 33 -5.62 -12.05 10.25
CA PHE A 33 -4.29 -12.15 10.86
C PHE A 33 -3.33 -11.14 10.22
N PRO A 34 -2.23 -10.74 10.87
CA PRO A 34 -1.11 -10.07 10.19
C PRO A 34 -0.31 -11.08 9.35
N TYR A 35 0.71 -10.63 8.60
CA TYR A 35 1.77 -11.57 8.19
C TYR A 35 2.52 -12.07 9.44
N GLU A 36 2.91 -13.35 9.45
CA GLU A 36 3.48 -14.00 10.64
C GLU A 36 4.95 -13.62 10.86
N ASN A 37 5.72 -13.50 9.78
CA ASN A 37 7.13 -13.13 9.82
C ASN A 37 7.33 -11.69 9.29
N LEU A 38 8.45 -11.06 9.64
CA LEU A 38 8.80 -9.69 9.20
C LEU A 38 8.62 -9.50 7.68
N ALA A 39 8.87 -10.55 6.91
CA ALA A 39 9.26 -10.41 5.52
C ALA A 39 8.83 -11.62 4.72
N ASP A 40 7.53 -11.94 4.67
CA ASP A 40 7.09 -12.70 3.50
C ASP A 40 7.43 -11.93 2.22
N TYR A 41 7.78 -10.63 2.27
CA TYR A 41 8.43 -9.91 1.19
C TYR A 41 9.52 -10.72 0.45
N GLY A 42 10.41 -11.42 1.17
CA GLY A 42 11.41 -12.30 0.54
C GLY A 42 10.79 -13.55 -0.11
N ASN A 43 9.69 -14.05 0.45
CA ASN A 43 8.92 -15.22 -0.02
C ASN A 43 7.81 -14.87 -1.03
N TRP A 44 7.62 -13.59 -1.34
CA TRP A 44 6.53 -13.09 -2.18
C TRP A 44 6.73 -13.38 -3.68
N GLY A 45 7.78 -14.12 -4.05
CA GLY A 45 8.03 -14.51 -5.45
C GLY A 45 8.19 -13.30 -6.37
N GLN A 46 8.78 -12.21 -5.86
CA GLN A 46 8.91 -10.94 -6.57
C GLN A 46 9.79 -11.01 -7.82
N ASP A 47 10.53 -12.10 -8.00
CA ASP A 47 11.43 -12.31 -9.14
C ASP A 47 10.73 -12.11 -10.50
N ASN A 48 9.44 -12.44 -10.58
CA ASN A 48 8.64 -12.31 -11.80
C ASN A 48 7.80 -11.02 -11.89
N ASN A 49 7.81 -10.16 -10.86
CA ASN A 49 7.03 -8.93 -10.86
C ASN A 49 7.75 -7.81 -11.62
N ASP A 50 7.79 -7.87 -12.94
CA ASP A 50 8.50 -6.91 -13.81
C ASP A 50 7.64 -5.71 -14.23
N SER A 51 6.67 -5.32 -13.40
CA SER A 51 5.80 -4.19 -13.70
C SER A 51 6.58 -2.87 -13.69
N LYS A 52 7.00 -2.43 -14.87
CA LYS A 52 7.62 -1.11 -15.09
C LYS A 52 6.59 0.04 -15.14
N ASN A 53 5.30 -0.29 -15.26
CA ASN A 53 4.25 0.70 -15.44
C ASN A 53 3.62 1.07 -14.10
N ASP A 54 3.56 2.36 -13.80
CA ASP A 54 2.71 2.86 -12.72
C ASP A 54 1.26 2.72 -13.14
N THR A 55 0.53 1.91 -12.38
CA THR A 55 -0.91 1.82 -12.58
C THR A 55 -1.59 2.84 -11.66
N PRO A 56 -2.67 3.48 -12.12
CA PRO A 56 -3.55 4.29 -11.26
C PRO A 56 -3.91 3.58 -9.94
N ARG A 57 -4.11 2.25 -9.99
CA ARG A 57 -4.37 1.39 -8.83
C ARG A 57 -3.20 1.32 -7.83
N THR A 58 -1.95 1.29 -8.31
CA THR A 58 -0.74 1.32 -7.46
C THR A 58 -0.70 2.62 -6.65
N GLY A 59 -1.00 3.76 -7.27
CA GLY A 59 -1.09 5.05 -6.59
C GLY A 59 -2.17 5.07 -5.51
N ALA A 60 -3.37 4.56 -5.83
CA ALA A 60 -4.48 4.54 -4.88
C ALA A 60 -4.18 3.71 -3.62
N LEU A 61 -3.64 2.51 -3.79
CA LEU A 61 -3.27 1.65 -2.66
C LEU A 61 -2.08 2.21 -1.89
N PHE A 62 -1.10 2.79 -2.59
CA PHE A 62 0.04 3.42 -1.92
C PHE A 62 -0.40 4.58 -1.01
N ILE A 63 -1.22 5.50 -1.53
CA ILE A 63 -1.81 6.59 -0.75
C ILE A 63 -2.61 6.05 0.44
N SER A 64 -3.39 4.99 0.23
CA SER A 64 -4.17 4.36 1.30
C SER A 64 -3.29 3.78 2.40
N TYR A 65 -2.19 3.11 2.05
CA TYR A 65 -1.23 2.61 3.04
C TYR A 65 -0.68 3.76 3.89
N LEU A 66 -0.25 4.84 3.24
CA LEU A 66 0.31 6.01 3.93
C LEU A 66 -0.70 6.71 4.83
N MET A 67 -1.94 6.88 4.35
CA MET A 67 -3.03 7.49 5.11
C MET A 67 -3.30 6.73 6.40
N PHE A 68 -3.38 5.40 6.33
CA PHE A 68 -3.67 4.57 7.50
C PHE A 68 -2.46 4.26 8.36
N SER A 69 -1.24 4.42 7.85
CA SER A 69 -0.04 4.08 8.59
C SER A 69 0.73 5.30 9.11
N GLY A 70 0.31 6.52 8.77
CA GLY A 70 1.03 7.74 9.14
C GLY A 70 2.37 7.89 8.43
N GLY A 71 2.53 7.28 7.25
CA GLY A 71 3.73 7.39 6.41
C GLY A 71 4.79 6.31 6.60
N ARG A 72 4.61 5.39 7.56
CA ARG A 72 5.47 4.20 7.76
C ARG A 72 4.64 2.94 7.60
N ILE A 73 4.87 2.12 6.58
CA ILE A 73 3.92 1.05 6.23
C ILE A 73 4.40 -0.25 6.88
N PRO A 74 3.70 -0.82 7.88
CA PRO A 74 4.15 -2.05 8.54
C PRO A 74 4.15 -3.23 7.57
N LEU A 75 5.23 -4.00 7.54
CA LEU A 75 5.34 -5.19 6.69
C LEU A 75 4.27 -6.23 7.04
N ARG A 76 3.86 -6.26 8.31
CA ARG A 76 2.87 -7.20 8.84
C ARG A 76 1.42 -6.82 8.53
N GLY A 77 1.18 -5.62 8.01
CA GLY A 77 -0.14 -5.06 7.81
C GLY A 77 -0.54 -4.03 8.86
N ILE A 78 -1.52 -3.21 8.51
CA ILE A 78 -2.05 -2.13 9.34
C ILE A 78 -3.27 -2.67 10.09
N GLU A 79 -3.18 -2.72 11.42
CA GLU A 79 -4.26 -3.22 12.28
C GLU A 79 -5.43 -2.24 12.36
N MET A 80 -6.63 -2.73 12.06
CA MET A 80 -7.91 -2.02 12.01
C MET A 80 -8.99 -2.92 12.63
N HIS A 81 -9.44 -2.63 13.86
CA HIS A 81 -10.57 -3.33 14.50
C HIS A 81 -10.67 -4.86 14.26
N GLY A 82 -9.64 -5.60 14.67
CA GLY A 82 -9.65 -7.07 14.55
C GLY A 82 -9.45 -7.60 13.12
N THR A 83 -9.12 -6.73 12.16
CA THR A 83 -8.60 -7.10 10.84
C THR A 83 -7.30 -6.36 10.57
N PHE A 84 -6.54 -6.85 9.60
CA PHE A 84 -5.32 -6.23 9.10
C PHE A 84 -5.54 -5.84 7.63
N PHE A 85 -5.33 -4.56 7.33
CA PHE A 85 -5.14 -4.12 5.96
C PHE A 85 -3.69 -4.39 5.56
N ARG A 86 -3.48 -5.46 4.81
CA ARG A 86 -2.14 -5.92 4.43
C ARG A 86 -1.69 -5.25 3.12
N PRO A 87 -0.42 -4.81 3.03
CA PRO A 87 0.18 -4.46 1.75
C PRO A 87 0.00 -5.60 0.75
N ASP A 88 -0.53 -5.28 -0.43
CA ASP A 88 -0.65 -6.28 -1.48
C ASP A 88 0.75 -6.60 -2.01
N VAL A 89 0.99 -7.89 -2.15
CA VAL A 89 2.30 -8.43 -2.51
C VAL A 89 2.81 -7.84 -3.82
N TRP A 90 1.97 -7.76 -4.84
CA TRP A 90 2.35 -7.28 -6.16
C TRP A 90 2.52 -5.76 -6.18
N VAL A 91 1.66 -5.05 -5.45
CA VAL A 91 1.72 -3.58 -5.35
C VAL A 91 2.95 -3.14 -4.58
N ALA A 92 3.17 -3.64 -3.37
CA ALA A 92 4.31 -3.27 -2.54
C ALA A 92 5.63 -3.67 -3.19
N GLY A 93 5.70 -4.86 -3.81
CA GLY A 93 6.85 -5.27 -4.59
C GLY A 93 7.15 -4.36 -5.80
N ALA A 94 6.13 -3.93 -6.53
CA ALA A 94 6.30 -2.97 -7.62
C ALA A 94 6.80 -1.60 -7.11
N LEU A 95 6.29 -1.13 -5.97
CA LEU A 95 6.74 0.11 -5.33
C LEU A 95 8.21 0.03 -4.90
N VAL A 96 8.65 -1.11 -4.33
CA VAL A 96 10.07 -1.31 -3.97
C VAL A 96 10.96 -1.37 -5.20
N LYS A 97 10.59 -2.13 -6.24
CA LYS A 97 11.38 -2.23 -7.48
C LYS A 97 11.55 -0.88 -8.20
N LYS A 98 10.53 -0.02 -8.13
CA LYS A 98 10.59 1.35 -8.67
C LYS A 98 11.36 2.32 -7.77
N GLY A 99 11.82 1.86 -6.61
CA GLY A 99 12.56 2.66 -5.65
C GLY A 99 11.68 3.66 -4.90
N TYR A 100 10.35 3.48 -4.88
CA TYR A 100 9.43 4.32 -4.09
C TYR A 100 9.36 3.89 -2.63
N LEU A 101 9.64 2.61 -2.38
CA LEU A 101 9.78 2.04 -1.04
C LEU A 101 11.16 1.38 -0.88
N THR A 102 11.70 1.42 0.32
CA THR A 102 12.76 0.52 0.78
C THR A 102 12.24 -0.33 1.93
N VAL A 103 12.79 -1.53 2.08
CA VAL A 103 12.42 -2.43 3.18
C VAL A 103 13.37 -2.19 4.35
N ASP A 104 12.84 -1.85 5.52
CA ASP A 104 13.58 -1.89 6.78
C ASP A 104 13.12 -3.11 7.58
N GLU A 105 13.83 -4.22 7.39
CA GLU A 105 13.51 -5.48 8.06
C GLU A 105 13.70 -5.40 9.58
N HIS A 106 14.60 -4.53 10.06
CA HIS A 106 14.83 -4.37 11.49
C HIS A 106 13.67 -3.61 12.14
N ALA A 107 13.19 -2.55 11.49
CA ALA A 107 12.00 -1.81 11.95
C ALA A 107 10.68 -2.55 11.67
N GLY A 108 10.67 -3.49 10.72
CA GLY A 108 9.46 -4.19 10.30
C GLY A 108 8.53 -3.33 9.45
N GLU A 109 9.09 -2.40 8.68
CA GLU A 109 8.34 -1.39 7.91
C GLU A 109 8.88 -1.23 6.48
N PHE A 110 8.00 -0.84 5.54
CA PHE A 110 8.43 -0.17 4.32
C PHE A 110 8.63 1.32 4.61
N LEU A 111 9.78 1.83 4.25
CA LEU A 111 10.13 3.24 4.29
C LEU A 111 9.88 3.87 2.93
N VAL A 112 9.22 5.02 2.93
CA VAL A 112 8.99 5.78 1.71
C VAL A 112 10.23 6.58 1.35
N THR A 113 10.70 6.42 0.13
CA THR A 113 11.85 7.16 -0.39
C THR A 113 11.42 8.56 -0.87
N PRO A 114 12.37 9.48 -1.14
CA PRO A 114 12.04 10.77 -1.75
C PRO A 114 11.28 10.65 -3.08
N SER A 115 11.62 9.66 -3.92
CA SER A 115 10.89 9.41 -5.18
C SER A 115 9.49 8.84 -4.93
N GLY A 116 9.29 8.04 -3.88
CA GLY A 116 7.96 7.59 -3.48
C GLY A 116 7.05 8.74 -3.06
N TRP A 117 7.59 9.70 -2.28
CA TRP A 117 6.85 10.91 -1.93
C TRP A 117 6.55 11.80 -3.15
N ALA A 118 7.49 11.92 -4.09
CA ALA A 118 7.26 12.64 -5.34
C ALA A 118 6.13 12.00 -6.15
N PHE A 119 6.11 10.66 -6.27
CA PHE A 119 5.04 9.94 -6.94
C PHE A 119 3.66 10.14 -6.28
N VAL A 120 3.61 10.17 -4.95
CA VAL A 120 2.39 10.51 -4.20
C VAL A 120 1.92 11.93 -4.52
N ALA A 121 2.82 12.91 -4.51
CA ALA A 121 2.51 14.29 -4.85
C ALA A 121 1.96 14.41 -6.27
N GLU A 122 2.65 13.84 -7.27
CA GLU A 122 2.19 13.84 -8.67
C GLU A 122 0.81 13.19 -8.83
N THR A 123 0.55 12.10 -8.09
CA THR A 123 -0.75 11.41 -8.13
C THR A 123 -1.86 12.31 -7.59
N LEU A 124 -1.63 13.00 -6.47
CA LEU A 124 -2.61 13.91 -5.86
C LEU A 124 -2.81 15.18 -6.70
N GLU A 125 -1.75 15.74 -7.29
CA GLU A 125 -1.84 16.90 -8.18
C GLU A 125 -2.74 16.64 -9.41
N ARG A 126 -2.76 15.40 -9.91
CA ARG A 126 -3.63 14.99 -11.02
C ARG A 126 -5.11 14.94 -10.63
N LEU A 127 -5.43 14.78 -9.35
CA LEU A 127 -6.82 14.80 -8.86
C LEU A 127 -7.38 16.22 -8.73
N GLY A 128 -6.51 17.21 -8.53
CA GLY A 128 -6.90 18.62 -8.42
C GLY A 128 -7.08 19.34 -9.75
N LYS A 129 -6.88 18.65 -10.88
CA LYS A 129 -7.04 19.17 -12.25
C LYS A 129 -8.29 18.59 -12.90
#